data_AF-A0A7X5ZSF0-F1
#
_entry.id   AF-A0A7X5ZSF0-F1
#
_cell.length_a   1.000
_cell.length_b   1.000
_cell.length_c   1.000
_cell.angle_alpha   90.00
_cell.angle_beta   90.00
_cell.angle_gamma   90.00
#
_symmetry.space_group_name_H-M   'P 1'
#
loop_
_entity.id
_entity.type
_entity.pdbx_description
1 polymer ?
#
loop_
_entity_poly.entity_id
_entity_poly.type
_entity_poly.pdbx_seq_one_letter_code
_entity_poly.pdbx_strand_id
1 'polypeptide(L)'
;MTESEHQAGSASVAALAREVEEFVASGGWDQQPQLFALVSTADLLRQQPELAGQLDQNSALTPVAQDSLPEGDLAEALARIAWPEAVSGCALAQEIIVLPPAAEAELPEVDEGSDAGDLARLRQAAADHPSRTEARLVAAVLRDGTAACVMRLRGIHDPGEVSDPDQQPGNVDEIIEHPELAPNLVDALRATLQP
;
A
#
# COMPACT_ATOMS: atom_id res chain seq x y z
N MET A 1 -5.71 -34.91 14.62
CA MET A 1 -6.65 -34.30 15.58
C MET A 1 -5.87 -33.20 16.26
N THR A 2 -6.02 -31.90 16.02
CA THR A 2 -6.92 -31.04 15.23
C THR A 2 -6.20 -29.68 15.26
N GLU A 3 -5.48 -29.34 14.21
CA GLU A 3 -4.81 -28.02 14.07
C GLU A 3 -5.34 -27.32 12.81
N SER A 4 -6.64 -27.50 12.52
CA SER A 4 -7.32 -26.97 11.34
C SER A 4 -8.47 -26.01 11.69
N GLU A 5 -8.46 -25.40 12.87
CA GLU A 5 -9.60 -24.58 13.36
C GLU A 5 -9.21 -23.18 13.86
N HIS A 6 -8.28 -22.48 13.19
CA HIS A 6 -8.07 -21.04 13.45
C HIS A 6 -8.01 -20.15 12.20
N GLN A 7 -8.31 -20.67 11.01
CA GLN A 7 -8.19 -19.93 9.74
C GLN A 7 -9.54 -19.58 9.11
N ALA A 8 -10.58 -19.44 9.93
CA ALA A 8 -11.90 -18.98 9.50
C ALA A 8 -12.40 -17.95 10.52
N GLY A 9 -12.02 -16.68 10.35
CA GLY A 9 -12.54 -15.58 11.17
C GLY A 9 -11.63 -14.35 11.36
N SER A 10 -10.35 -14.39 10.96
CA SER A 10 -9.48 -13.20 10.94
C SER A 10 -9.27 -12.76 9.50
N ALA A 11 -9.68 -11.54 9.16
CA ALA A 11 -9.20 -10.90 7.94
C ALA A 11 -7.67 -10.86 8.02
N SER A 12 -6.98 -11.54 7.10
CA SER A 12 -5.52 -11.46 7.05
C SER A 12 -5.14 -10.02 6.70
N VAL A 13 -4.02 -9.53 7.23
CA VAL A 13 -3.53 -8.17 6.89
C VAL A 13 -3.32 -8.02 5.39
N ALA A 14 -3.01 -9.11 4.69
CA ALA A 14 -2.95 -9.16 3.23
C ALA A 14 -4.31 -8.89 2.57
N ALA A 15 -5.40 -9.51 3.05
CA ALA A 15 -6.74 -9.25 2.55
C ALA A 15 -7.17 -7.79 2.78
N LEU A 16 -6.82 -7.21 3.92
CA LEU A 16 -7.08 -5.78 4.19
C LEU A 16 -6.26 -4.85 3.28
N ALA A 17 -4.97 -5.15 3.08
CA ALA A 17 -4.14 -4.40 2.15
C ALA A 17 -4.68 -4.46 0.72
N ARG A 18 -5.21 -5.62 0.32
CA ARG A 18 -5.85 -5.82 -0.98
C ARG A 18 -7.17 -5.07 -1.10
N GLU A 19 -8.01 -5.09 -0.07
CA GLU A 19 -9.26 -4.31 -0.04
C GLU A 19 -8.98 -2.81 -0.17
N VAL A 20 -7.98 -2.30 0.55
CA VAL A 20 -7.53 -0.90 0.43
C VAL A 20 -7.00 -0.61 -0.98
N GLU A 21 -6.23 -1.51 -1.57
CA GLU A 21 -5.75 -1.38 -2.95
C GLU A 21 -6.91 -1.27 -3.94
N GLU A 22 -7.86 -2.20 -3.87
CA GLU A 22 -9.04 -2.24 -4.75
C GLU A 22 -9.92 -1.00 -4.57
N PHE A 23 -10.11 -0.55 -3.32
CA PHE A 23 -10.82 0.69 -3.01
C PHE A 23 -10.16 1.90 -3.67
N VAL A 24 -8.84 2.08 -3.49
CA VAL A 24 -8.11 3.19 -4.09
C VAL A 24 -8.09 3.07 -5.61
N ALA A 25 -7.95 1.86 -6.15
CA ALA A 25 -7.99 1.62 -7.60
C ALA A 25 -9.31 2.01 -8.25
N SER A 26 -10.43 1.91 -7.54
CA SER A 26 -11.71 2.39 -8.03
C SER A 26 -11.74 3.90 -8.29
N GLY A 27 -10.85 4.67 -7.65
CA GLY A 27 -10.65 6.10 -7.85
C GLY A 27 -9.79 6.49 -9.04
N GLY A 28 -9.19 5.54 -9.76
CA GLY A 28 -8.28 5.79 -10.89
C GLY A 28 -6.82 5.89 -10.49
N TRP A 29 -5.98 6.49 -11.33
CA TRP A 29 -4.55 6.74 -11.08
C TRP A 29 -4.31 8.24 -10.81
N ASP A 30 -3.06 8.61 -10.53
CA ASP A 30 -2.63 9.97 -10.26
C ASP A 30 -3.20 10.53 -8.94
N GLN A 31 -3.34 9.64 -7.94
CA GLN A 31 -3.86 9.97 -6.62
C GLN A 31 -2.75 10.30 -5.62
N GLN A 32 -3.03 11.23 -4.70
CA GLN A 32 -2.15 11.50 -3.55
C GLN A 32 -2.11 10.29 -2.59
N PRO A 33 -1.05 10.17 -1.77
CA PRO A 33 -1.00 9.15 -0.73
C PRO A 33 -2.22 9.21 0.20
N GLN A 34 -2.84 8.06 0.43
CA GLN A 34 -4.03 7.90 1.26
C GLN A 34 -3.73 7.04 2.47
N LEU A 35 -4.12 7.55 3.64
CA LEU A 35 -3.95 6.88 4.92
C LEU A 35 -5.29 6.31 5.40
N PHE A 36 -5.24 5.12 5.98
CA PHE A 36 -6.39 4.41 6.50
C PHE A 36 -6.12 3.96 7.93
N ALA A 37 -7.08 4.19 8.82
CA ALA A 37 -7.09 3.59 10.15
C ALA A 37 -7.81 2.23 10.08
N LEU A 38 -7.21 1.18 10.63
CA LEU A 38 -7.81 -0.14 10.72
C LEU A 38 -8.45 -0.27 12.10
N VAL A 39 -9.79 -0.29 12.13
CA VAL A 39 -10.57 -0.34 13.38
C VAL A 39 -11.38 -1.62 13.47
N SER A 40 -11.59 -2.14 14.68
CA SER A 40 -12.48 -3.28 14.93
C SER A 40 -13.88 -2.98 14.39
N THR A 41 -14.34 -3.80 13.42
CA THR A 41 -15.68 -3.65 12.84
C THR A 41 -16.75 -3.78 13.93
N ALA A 42 -16.55 -4.70 14.88
CA ALA A 42 -17.45 -4.87 16.01
C ALA A 42 -17.52 -3.62 16.89
N ASP A 43 -16.37 -2.98 17.17
CA ASP A 43 -16.32 -1.78 18.01
C ASP A 43 -16.86 -0.55 17.29
N LEU A 44 -16.62 -0.46 15.99
CA LEU A 44 -17.18 0.56 15.12
C LEU A 44 -18.71 0.49 15.10
N LEU A 45 -19.28 -0.71 14.90
CA LEU A 45 -20.74 -0.92 14.91
C LEU A 45 -21.38 -0.72 16.28
N ARG A 46 -20.65 -1.02 17.37
CA ARG A 46 -21.14 -0.72 18.73
C ARG A 46 -21.25 0.79 18.97
N GLN A 47 -20.35 1.59 18.41
CA GLN A 47 -20.33 3.04 18.55
C GLN A 47 -21.22 3.75 17.53
N GLN A 48 -21.32 3.20 16.31
CA GLN A 48 -22.04 3.76 15.17
C GLN A 48 -22.93 2.68 14.51
N PRO A 49 -24.04 2.30 15.16
CA PRO A 49 -24.92 1.24 14.67
C PRO A 49 -25.56 1.54 13.31
N GLU A 50 -25.65 2.81 12.91
CA GLU A 50 -26.14 3.25 11.60
C GLU A 50 -25.28 2.76 10.43
N LEU A 51 -24.02 2.40 10.66
CA LEU A 51 -23.11 1.86 9.65
C LEU A 51 -23.35 0.38 9.34
N ALA A 52 -24.21 -0.33 10.10
CA ALA A 52 -24.44 -1.77 9.94
C ALA A 52 -24.91 -2.19 8.54
N GLY A 53 -25.58 -1.29 7.81
CA GLY A 53 -26.02 -1.54 6.44
C GLY A 53 -24.98 -1.21 5.37
N GLN A 54 -23.85 -0.62 5.75
CA GLN A 54 -22.79 -0.13 4.85
C GLN A 54 -21.48 -0.92 5.00
N LEU A 55 -21.32 -1.65 6.10
CA LEU A 55 -20.11 -2.42 6.40
C LEU A 55 -20.34 -3.92 6.21
N ASP A 56 -19.29 -4.62 5.78
CA ASP A 56 -19.27 -6.08 5.87
C ASP A 56 -19.07 -6.51 7.33
N GLN A 57 -20.14 -6.97 7.95
CA GLN A 57 -20.15 -7.44 9.34
C GLN A 57 -19.33 -8.72 9.55
N ASN A 58 -18.92 -9.41 8.47
CA ASN A 58 -18.05 -10.57 8.54
C ASN A 58 -16.55 -10.20 8.59
N SER A 59 -16.21 -8.94 8.25
CA SER A 59 -14.83 -8.47 8.34
C SER A 59 -14.47 -8.12 9.79
N ALA A 60 -13.33 -8.60 10.27
CA ALA A 60 -12.85 -8.31 11.62
C ALA A 60 -12.42 -6.83 11.78
N LEU A 61 -11.85 -6.25 10.72
CA LEU A 61 -11.36 -4.87 10.71
C LEU A 61 -11.98 -4.12 9.54
N THR A 62 -12.32 -2.85 9.77
CA THR A 62 -12.79 -1.92 8.74
C THR A 62 -11.70 -0.89 8.48
N PRO A 63 -11.21 -0.74 7.24
CA PRO A 63 -10.37 0.39 6.84
C PRO A 63 -11.20 1.68 6.78
N VAL A 64 -10.79 2.68 7.54
CA VAL A 64 -11.43 4.00 7.56
C VAL A 64 -10.47 5.01 6.95
N ALA A 65 -10.82 5.57 5.79
CA ALA A 65 -10.02 6.61 5.13
C ALA A 65 -9.85 7.83 6.04
N GLN A 66 -8.66 8.41 6.00
CA GLN A 66 -8.24 9.54 6.84
C GLN A 66 -8.05 10.78 6.00
N ASP A 67 -7.87 11.92 6.66
CA ASP A 67 -7.55 13.17 5.99
C ASP A 67 -6.26 13.03 5.16
N SER A 68 -6.20 13.80 4.08
CA SER A 68 -5.02 13.85 3.22
C SER A 68 -3.78 14.24 4.01
N LEU A 69 -2.68 13.54 3.73
CA LEU A 69 -1.39 13.86 4.32
C LEU A 69 -0.92 15.26 3.88
N PRO A 70 -0.20 16.00 4.74
CA PRO A 70 0.39 17.27 4.36
C PRO A 70 1.34 17.09 3.18
N GLU A 71 1.39 18.09 2.30
CA GLU A 71 2.35 18.10 1.19
C GLU A 71 3.80 18.06 1.72
N GLY A 72 4.68 17.40 0.98
CA GLY A 72 6.10 17.28 1.31
C GLY A 72 6.55 15.84 1.51
N ASP A 73 7.51 15.65 2.41
CA ASP A 73 8.07 14.32 2.66
C ASP A 73 7.10 13.44 3.46
N LEU A 74 6.82 12.26 2.90
CA LEU A 74 5.90 11.28 3.47
C LEU A 74 6.42 10.77 4.82
N ALA A 75 7.73 10.54 4.96
CA ALA A 75 8.30 10.04 6.21
C ALA A 75 8.15 11.07 7.32
N GLU A 76 8.44 12.35 7.06
CA GLU A 76 8.15 13.44 8.01
C GLU A 76 6.66 13.58 8.34
N ALA A 77 5.77 13.38 7.36
CA ALA A 77 4.34 13.42 7.60
C ALA A 77 3.88 12.31 8.54
N LEU A 78 4.31 11.06 8.29
CA LEU A 78 4.01 9.91 9.13
C LEU A 78 4.60 10.06 10.54
N ALA A 79 5.80 10.62 10.68
CA ALA A 79 6.44 10.85 11.98
C ALA A 79 5.65 11.79 12.91
N ARG A 80 4.70 12.57 12.36
CA ARG A 80 3.83 13.47 13.14
C ARG A 80 2.49 12.82 13.52
N ILE A 81 2.24 11.58 13.10
CA ILE A 81 0.98 10.88 13.33
C ILE A 81 1.12 9.98 14.56
N ALA A 82 0.10 10.03 15.42
CA ALA A 82 -0.04 9.14 16.56
C ALA A 82 -1.47 8.57 16.58
N TRP A 83 -1.57 7.25 16.66
CA TRP A 83 -2.86 6.56 16.66
C TRP A 83 -3.37 6.28 18.08
N PRO A 84 -4.66 6.55 18.37
CA PRO A 84 -5.26 6.17 19.64
C PRO A 84 -5.34 4.64 19.77
N GLU A 85 -5.48 4.14 21.00
CA GLU A 85 -5.55 2.69 21.29
C GLU A 85 -6.69 1.97 20.55
N ALA A 86 -7.78 2.68 20.22
CA ALA A 86 -8.91 2.14 19.49
C ALA A 86 -8.57 1.72 18.04
N VAL A 87 -7.49 2.24 17.47
CA VAL A 87 -7.02 1.90 16.12
C VAL A 87 -6.10 0.69 16.22
N SER A 88 -6.53 -0.44 15.68
CA SER A 88 -5.79 -1.72 15.73
C SER A 88 -4.58 -1.76 14.80
N GLY A 89 -4.57 -0.91 13.78
CA GLY A 89 -3.50 -0.79 12.80
C GLY A 89 -3.73 0.35 11.82
N CYS A 90 -2.85 0.50 10.85
CA CYS A 90 -3.00 1.49 9.79
C CYS A 90 -2.55 0.92 8.45
N ALA A 91 -3.07 1.50 7.38
CA ALA A 91 -2.62 1.20 6.03
C ALA A 91 -2.36 2.49 5.25
N LEU A 92 -1.39 2.45 4.35
CA LEU A 92 -1.08 3.56 3.45
C LEU A 92 -1.05 3.05 2.01
N ALA A 93 -1.81 3.71 1.15
CA ALA A 93 -1.74 3.56 -0.29
C ALA A 93 -0.99 4.74 -0.91
N GLN A 94 -0.02 4.49 -1.79
CA GLN A 94 0.68 5.51 -2.55
C GLN A 94 1.04 5.01 -3.94
N GLU A 95 1.19 5.94 -4.87
CA GLU A 95 1.69 5.64 -6.22
C GLU A 95 3.20 5.87 -6.26
N ILE A 96 3.93 4.90 -6.79
CA ILE A 96 5.39 4.85 -6.86
C ILE A 96 5.84 4.51 -8.27
N ILE A 97 7.12 4.77 -8.53
CA ILE A 97 7.77 4.36 -9.78
C ILE A 97 8.69 3.18 -9.46
N VAL A 98 8.45 2.08 -10.16
CA VAL A 98 9.25 0.85 -10.07
C VAL A 98 10.13 0.76 -11.30
N LEU A 99 11.38 0.39 -11.08
CA LEU A 99 12.35 0.13 -12.13
C LEU A 99 12.78 -1.33 -12.10
N PRO A 100 13.02 -1.95 -13.26
CA PRO A 100 13.60 -3.28 -13.29
C PRO A 100 15.04 -3.23 -12.74
N PRO A 101 15.55 -4.31 -12.13
CA PRO A 101 16.90 -4.35 -11.58
C PRO A 101 18.01 -3.96 -12.57
N ALA A 102 17.81 -4.22 -13.86
CA ALA A 102 18.76 -3.84 -14.91
C ALA A 102 18.94 -2.31 -15.06
N ALA A 103 17.93 -1.52 -14.68
CA ALA A 103 17.96 -0.06 -14.75
C ALA A 103 18.64 0.59 -13.53
N GLU A 104 18.83 -0.15 -12.43
CA GLU A 104 19.46 0.39 -11.21
C GLU A 104 20.88 0.91 -11.47
N ALA A 105 21.62 0.27 -12.38
CA ALA A 105 22.97 0.68 -12.75
C ALA A 105 23.04 2.02 -13.52
N GLU A 106 21.90 2.50 -14.05
CA GLU A 106 21.80 3.77 -14.77
C GLU A 106 21.37 4.93 -13.87
N LEU A 107 20.97 4.63 -12.63
CA LEU A 107 20.54 5.62 -11.66
C LEU A 107 21.73 6.25 -10.91
N PRO A 108 21.58 7.50 -10.42
CA PRO A 108 22.53 8.09 -9.49
C PRO A 108 22.67 7.22 -8.24
N GLU A 109 23.91 6.93 -7.84
CA GLU A 109 24.17 6.24 -6.57
C GLU A 109 23.72 7.15 -5.41
N VAL A 110 23.01 6.55 -4.45
CA VAL A 110 22.68 7.16 -3.17
C VAL A 110 23.27 6.29 -2.06
N ASP A 111 23.96 6.93 -1.13
CA ASP A 111 24.53 6.33 0.06
C ASP A 111 23.87 6.90 1.33
N GLU A 112 24.21 6.33 2.49
CA GLU A 112 23.69 6.76 3.80
C GLU A 112 24.00 8.24 4.14
N GLY A 113 24.90 8.90 3.41
CA GLY A 113 25.26 10.31 3.57
C GLY A 113 24.65 11.24 2.51
N SER A 114 23.84 10.72 1.59
CA SER A 114 23.24 11.49 0.50
C SER A 114 22.29 12.56 1.03
N ASP A 115 22.41 13.77 0.47
CA ASP A 115 21.56 14.88 0.88
C ASP A 115 20.19 14.87 0.17
N ALA A 116 19.30 15.78 0.58
CA ALA A 116 17.97 15.90 -0.01
C ALA A 116 18.00 16.17 -1.54
N GLY A 117 19.05 16.81 -2.04
CA GLY A 117 19.27 17.10 -3.45
C GLY A 117 19.65 15.85 -4.25
N ASP A 118 20.47 14.96 -3.69
CA ASP A 118 20.82 13.69 -4.32
C ASP A 118 19.60 12.76 -4.41
N LEU A 119 18.80 12.67 -3.34
CA LEU A 119 17.54 11.94 -3.37
C LEU A 119 16.54 12.53 -4.38
N ALA A 120 16.50 13.86 -4.54
CA ALA A 120 15.68 14.50 -5.56
C ALA A 120 16.15 14.15 -6.98
N ARG A 121 17.47 14.10 -7.22
CA ARG A 121 18.05 13.71 -8.51
C ARG A 121 17.74 12.24 -8.83
N LEU A 122 17.83 11.35 -7.85
CA LEU A 122 17.46 9.94 -8.01
C LEU A 122 15.98 9.78 -8.38
N ARG A 123 15.07 10.45 -7.65
CA ARG A 123 13.64 10.42 -7.95
C ARG A 123 13.34 10.94 -9.35
N GLN A 124 13.98 12.03 -9.77
CA GLN A 124 13.83 12.58 -11.11
C GLN A 124 14.36 11.61 -12.18
N ALA A 125 15.55 11.03 -11.98
CA ALA A 125 16.11 10.05 -12.91
C ALA A 125 15.21 8.83 -13.07
N ALA A 126 14.63 8.34 -11.98
CA ALA A 126 13.67 7.24 -12.03
C ALA A 126 12.37 7.61 -12.76
N ALA A 127 11.89 8.84 -12.58
CA ALA A 127 10.70 9.35 -13.26
C ALA A 127 10.88 9.56 -14.76
N ASP A 128 12.09 9.88 -15.21
CA ASP A 128 12.40 10.07 -16.63
C ASP A 128 12.85 8.76 -17.33
N HIS A 129 13.00 7.67 -16.58
CA HIS A 129 13.56 6.43 -17.12
C HIS A 129 12.59 5.74 -18.10
N PRO A 130 13.06 5.26 -19.27
CA PRO A 130 12.20 4.64 -20.29
C PRO A 130 11.56 3.32 -19.82
N SER A 131 12.26 2.56 -18.98
CA SER A 131 11.75 1.30 -18.40
C SER A 131 10.96 1.51 -17.11
N ARG A 132 10.53 2.74 -16.80
CA ARG A 132 9.72 3.01 -15.60
C ARG A 132 8.36 2.33 -15.68
N THR A 133 7.94 1.75 -14.58
CA THR A 133 6.58 1.22 -14.41
C THR A 133 5.92 1.96 -13.26
N GLU A 134 4.74 2.53 -13.50
CA GLU A 134 3.93 3.11 -12.44
C GLU A 134 3.31 1.98 -11.63
N ALA A 135 3.40 2.06 -10.31
CA ALA A 135 2.81 1.08 -9.44
C ALA A 135 2.05 1.75 -8.30
N ARG A 136 0.97 1.14 -7.85
CA ARG A 136 0.35 1.49 -6.58
C ARG A 136 0.82 0.51 -5.53
N LEU A 137 1.40 1.02 -4.46
CA LEU A 137 1.84 0.26 -3.32
C LEU A 137 0.92 0.54 -2.14
N VAL A 138 0.39 -0.53 -1.54
CA VAL A 138 -0.34 -0.49 -0.28
C VAL A 138 0.45 -1.27 0.76
N ALA A 139 0.77 -0.64 1.89
CA ALA A 139 1.29 -1.31 3.07
C ALA A 139 0.27 -1.22 4.20
N ALA A 140 -0.03 -2.34 4.84
CA ALA A 140 -0.89 -2.42 6.01
C ALA A 140 -0.13 -3.06 7.17
N VAL A 141 -0.28 -2.48 8.36
CA VAL A 141 0.38 -2.93 9.59
C VAL A 141 -0.61 -2.96 10.75
N LEU A 142 -0.47 -3.95 11.61
CA LEU A 142 -1.21 -4.07 12.86
C LEU A 142 -0.28 -3.86 14.06
N ARG A 143 -0.87 -3.50 15.22
CA ARG A 143 -0.14 -3.34 16.49
C ARG A 143 0.53 -4.62 16.98
N ASP A 144 0.04 -5.79 16.58
CA ASP A 144 0.65 -7.08 16.91
C ASP A 144 1.95 -7.38 16.13
N GLY A 145 2.34 -6.47 15.24
CA GLY A 145 3.54 -6.57 14.40
C GLY A 145 3.28 -7.20 13.03
N THR A 146 2.08 -7.75 12.79
CA THR A 146 1.71 -8.30 11.48
C THR A 146 1.69 -7.19 10.44
N ALA A 147 2.24 -7.48 9.27
CA ALA A 147 2.28 -6.55 8.14
C ALA A 147 2.06 -7.31 6.83
N ALA A 148 1.49 -6.61 5.85
CA ALA A 148 1.41 -7.08 4.47
C ALA A 148 1.56 -5.90 3.52
N CYS A 149 2.15 -6.16 2.35
CA CYS A 149 2.17 -5.20 1.27
C CYS A 149 1.55 -5.83 0.01
N VAL A 150 0.81 -5.01 -0.72
CA VAL A 150 0.22 -5.31 -2.02
C VAL A 150 0.68 -4.24 -2.99
N MET A 151 1.10 -4.64 -4.18
CA MET A 151 1.50 -3.71 -5.24
C MET A 151 0.79 -4.04 -6.54
N ARG A 152 0.15 -3.04 -7.13
CA ARG A 152 -0.43 -3.09 -8.47
C ARG A 152 0.51 -2.40 -9.44
N LEU A 153 1.00 -3.11 -10.45
CA LEU A 153 1.79 -2.54 -11.53
C LEU A 153 0.87 -2.15 -12.70
N ARG A 154 0.97 -0.90 -13.14
CA ARG A 154 0.14 -0.35 -14.22
C ARG A 154 0.62 -0.85 -15.57
N GLY A 155 -0.25 -1.54 -16.29
CA GLY A 155 -0.07 -1.85 -17.71
C GLY A 155 1.22 -2.58 -18.07
N ILE A 156 1.50 -3.68 -17.38
CA ILE A 156 2.57 -4.59 -17.77
C ILE A 156 2.12 -5.42 -18.98
N HIS A 157 3.07 -5.65 -19.89
CA HIS A 157 2.87 -6.49 -21.07
C HIS A 157 2.73 -7.95 -20.64
N ASP A 158 1.59 -8.59 -20.87
CA ASP A 158 1.43 -10.03 -20.66
C ASP A 158 2.32 -10.78 -21.69
N PRO A 159 3.37 -11.51 -21.27
CA PRO A 159 4.25 -12.22 -22.20
C PRO A 159 3.60 -13.50 -22.77
N GLY A 160 2.42 -13.89 -22.28
CA GLY A 160 1.65 -15.06 -22.67
C GLY A 160 0.49 -14.79 -23.63
N GLU A 161 0.12 -13.53 -23.87
CA GLU A 161 -0.87 -13.18 -24.90
C GLU A 161 -0.21 -13.22 -26.29
N VAL A 162 -0.59 -14.22 -27.09
CA VAL A 162 -0.29 -14.26 -28.51
C VAL A 162 -0.76 -12.96 -29.15
N SER A 163 0.19 -12.12 -29.56
CA SER A 163 -0.09 -10.85 -30.21
C SER A 163 -0.87 -11.10 -31.52
N ASP A 164 -2.17 -10.89 -31.49
CA ASP A 164 -2.95 -10.68 -32.70
C ASP A 164 -2.49 -9.35 -33.31
N PRO A 165 -1.96 -9.30 -34.54
CA PRO A 165 -1.41 -8.08 -35.14
C PRO A 165 -2.44 -6.94 -35.30
N ASP A 166 -3.73 -7.21 -35.15
CA ASP A 166 -4.82 -6.22 -35.18
C ASP A 166 -5.33 -5.80 -33.78
N GLN A 167 -4.86 -6.41 -32.68
CA GLN A 167 -5.17 -5.98 -31.31
C GLN A 167 -4.00 -5.19 -30.69
N GLN A 168 -4.31 -4.02 -30.14
CA GLN A 168 -3.38 -3.37 -29.19
C GLN A 168 -3.11 -4.36 -28.05
N PRO A 169 -1.85 -4.56 -27.62
CA PRO A 169 -1.54 -5.45 -26.52
C PRO A 169 -2.42 -5.09 -25.32
N GLY A 170 -3.10 -6.10 -24.77
CA GLY A 170 -3.89 -5.95 -23.56
C GLY A 170 -2.94 -5.67 -22.40
N ASN A 171 -2.70 -4.39 -22.12
CA ASN A 171 -2.00 -4.00 -20.92
C ASN A 171 -2.87 -4.38 -19.72
N VAL A 172 -2.50 -5.45 -19.02
CA VAL A 172 -3.15 -5.87 -17.78
C VAL A 172 -2.36 -5.35 -16.59
N ASP A 173 -3.08 -4.99 -15.54
CA ASP A 173 -2.45 -4.65 -14.27
C ASP A 173 -2.03 -5.94 -13.56
N GLU A 174 -0.77 -6.02 -13.12
CA GLU A 174 -0.25 -7.15 -12.36
C GLU A 174 -0.34 -6.84 -10.85
N ILE A 175 -0.84 -7.79 -10.04
CA ILE A 175 -0.88 -7.66 -8.59
C ILE A 175 0.19 -8.56 -7.96
N ILE A 176 1.05 -7.97 -7.14
CA ILE A 176 2.09 -8.65 -6.38
C ILE A 176 1.79 -8.48 -4.89
N GLU A 177 1.81 -9.58 -4.13
CA GLU A 177 1.64 -9.56 -2.67
C GLU A 177 2.90 -10.12 -2.02
N HIS A 178 3.65 -9.27 -1.31
CA HIS A 178 4.84 -9.72 -0.60
C HIS A 178 5.15 -8.77 0.59
N PRO A 179 5.41 -9.29 1.80
CA PRO A 179 5.57 -8.47 3.00
C PRO A 179 6.78 -7.51 2.94
N GLU A 180 7.79 -7.85 2.14
CA GLU A 180 9.05 -7.08 2.01
C GLU A 180 9.07 -6.14 0.80
N LEU A 181 7.92 -5.83 0.17
CA LEU A 181 7.90 -4.86 -0.95
C LEU A 181 8.33 -3.46 -0.52
N ALA A 182 8.08 -3.10 0.74
CA ALA A 182 8.31 -1.75 1.23
C ALA A 182 8.71 -1.74 2.71
N PRO A 183 9.89 -2.28 3.06
CA PRO A 183 10.32 -2.41 4.46
C PRO A 183 10.35 -1.05 5.19
N ASN A 184 10.93 -0.01 4.55
CA ASN A 184 10.99 1.33 5.11
C ASN A 184 9.60 1.92 5.38
N LEU A 185 8.62 1.61 4.52
CA LEU A 185 7.25 2.10 4.68
C LEU A 185 6.53 1.37 5.83
N VAL A 186 6.69 0.05 5.89
CA VAL A 186 6.15 -0.78 6.97
C VAL A 186 6.70 -0.31 8.32
N ASP A 187 7.99 -0.02 8.41
CA ASP A 187 8.61 0.46 9.64
C ASP A 187 8.15 1.88 10.02
N ALA A 188 8.00 2.78 9.04
CA ALA A 188 7.43 4.11 9.28
C ALA A 188 5.99 4.02 9.80
N LEU A 189 5.15 3.15 9.23
CA LEU A 189 3.78 2.94 9.70
C LEU A 189 3.74 2.32 11.10
N ARG A 190 4.60 1.34 11.40
CA ARG A 190 4.74 0.76 12.73
C ARG A 190 5.13 1.81 13.77
N ALA A 191 6.03 2.73 13.42
CA ALA A 191 6.40 3.83 14.32
C ALA A 191 5.20 4.71 14.69
N THR A 192 4.25 4.96 13.77
CA THR A 192 3.02 5.72 14.08
C THR A 192 2.08 5.03 15.08
N LEU A 193 2.22 3.71 15.23
CA LEU A 193 1.45 2.89 16.17
C LEU A 193 2.13 2.72 17.52
N GLN A 194 3.35 3.23 17.71
CA GLN A 194 3.99 3.19 19.02
C GLN A 194 3.32 4.21 19.97
N PRO A 195 3.16 3.88 21.26
CA PRO A 195 2.54 4.75 22.25
C PRO A 195 3.37 6.00 22.59
#